data_AF-A0A432QNW2-F1
#
_entry.id   AF-A0A432QNW2-F1
#
_cell.length_a   1.000
_cell.length_b   1.000
_cell.length_c   1.000
_cell.angle_alpha   90.00
_cell.angle_beta   90.00
_cell.angle_gamma   90.00
#
_symmetry.space_group_name_H-M   'P 1'
#
loop_
_entity.id
_entity.type
_entity.pdbx_description
1 polymer ?
#
loop_
_entity_poly.entity_id
_entity_poly.type
_entity_poly.pdbx_seq_one_letter_code
_entity_poly.pdbx_strand_id
1 'polypeptide(L)'
;MNIHAQKILILDFGSQTTQLIARRIREQKVYCEIHPFSTSLDKIKEMQPTGIILSGGPRSVYDKDAPHSDSAIFDLDLPILGICYGAQLMVQQLGGRVENADMREFGKAGLSVSYTE
;
A
#
# COMPACT_ATOMS: atom_id res chain seq x y z
N MET A 1 -19.98 6.19 -19.30
CA MET A 1 -19.24 5.85 -18.07
C MET A 1 -17.85 6.41 -18.21
N ASN A 2 -17.46 7.36 -17.35
CA ASN A 2 -16.10 7.90 -17.35
C ASN A 2 -15.19 6.88 -16.65
N ILE A 3 -14.44 6.09 -17.43
CA ILE A 3 -13.59 5.01 -16.90
C ILE A 3 -12.47 5.55 -16.00
N HIS A 4 -12.16 6.84 -16.13
CA HIS A 4 -11.11 7.52 -15.36
C HIS A 4 -11.66 8.23 -14.10
N ALA A 5 -12.97 8.24 -13.87
CA ALA A 5 -13.56 8.86 -12.68
C ALA A 5 -13.21 8.12 -11.38
N GLN A 6 -12.78 6.86 -11.47
CA GLN A 6 -12.33 6.06 -10.34
C GLN A 6 -10.90 5.62 -10.59
N LYS A 7 -9.97 6.09 -9.76
CA LYS A 7 -8.54 5.88 -9.92
C LYS A 7 -7.93 5.37 -8.62
N ILE A 8 -7.26 4.23 -8.69
CA ILE A 8 -6.46 3.72 -7.58
C ILE A 8 -5.00 4.13 -7.76
N LEU A 9 -4.43 4.73 -6.72
CA LEU A 9 -3.01 5.04 -6.67
C LEU A 9 -2.25 3.93 -5.95
N ILE A 10 -1.18 3.41 -6.55
CA ILE A 10 -0.31 2.41 -5.94
C ILE A 10 1.02 3.08 -5.62
N LEU A 11 1.36 3.19 -4.33
CA LEU A 11 2.66 3.65 -3.87
C LEU A 11 3.62 2.46 -3.80
N ASP A 12 4.67 2.50 -4.60
CA ASP A 12 5.63 1.40 -4.71
C ASP A 12 6.83 1.57 -3.77
N PHE A 13 6.99 0.59 -2.86
CA PHE A 13 8.11 0.49 -1.92
C PHE A 13 9.20 -0.49 -2.42
N GLY A 14 9.16 -0.88 -3.69
CA GLY A 14 10.10 -1.78 -4.32
C GLY A 14 9.66 -3.25 -4.32
N SER A 15 8.33 -3.50 -4.27
CA SER A 15 7.82 -4.87 -4.33
C SER A 15 8.04 -5.49 -5.70
N GLN A 16 8.42 -6.77 -5.72
CA GLN A 16 8.38 -7.58 -6.94
C GLN A 16 6.93 -7.77 -7.47
N THR A 17 5.92 -7.56 -6.62
CA THR A 17 4.50 -7.80 -6.95
C THR A 17 3.73 -6.53 -7.31
N THR A 18 4.32 -5.34 -7.30
CA THR A 18 3.60 -4.07 -7.59
C THR A 18 2.89 -4.10 -8.94
N GLN A 19 3.54 -4.63 -9.98
CA GLN A 19 2.95 -4.78 -11.30
C GLN A 19 1.80 -5.80 -11.33
N LEU A 20 1.86 -6.85 -10.49
CA LEU A 20 0.75 -7.81 -10.36
C LEU A 20 -0.46 -7.18 -9.68
N ILE A 21 -0.26 -6.34 -8.66
CA ILE A 21 -1.34 -5.57 -8.03
C ILE A 21 -2.04 -4.70 -9.08
N ALA A 22 -1.27 -3.92 -9.85
CA ALA A 22 -1.82 -3.08 -10.92
C ALA A 22 -2.57 -3.90 -11.99
N ARG A 23 -2.03 -5.06 -12.37
CA ARG A 23 -2.72 -5.98 -13.29
C ARG A 23 -4.05 -6.46 -12.72
N ARG A 24 -4.10 -6.88 -11.44
CA ARG A 24 -5.35 -7.35 -10.79
C ARG A 24 -6.41 -6.26 -10.73
N ILE A 25 -6.04 -5.01 -10.48
CA ILE A 25 -6.97 -3.87 -10.47
C ILE A 25 -7.52 -3.62 -11.88
N ARG A 26 -6.65 -3.64 -12.90
CA ARG A 26 -7.07 -3.47 -14.30
C ARG A 26 -7.96 -4.61 -14.79
N GLU A 27 -7.75 -5.83 -14.32
CA GLU A 27 -8.64 -6.98 -14.59
C GLU A 27 -10.06 -6.74 -14.03
N GLN A 28 -10.20 -5.93 -12.98
CA GLN A 28 -11.50 -5.45 -12.46
C GLN A 28 -12.05 -4.21 -13.20
N LYS A 29 -11.43 -3.82 -14.32
CA LYS A 29 -11.81 -2.65 -15.15
C LYS A 29 -11.71 -1.30 -14.43
N VAL A 30 -10.84 -1.20 -13.43
CA VAL A 30 -10.55 0.06 -12.71
C VAL A 30 -9.21 0.64 -13.18
N TYR A 31 -9.15 1.97 -13.38
CA TYR A 31 -7.92 2.65 -13.75
C TYR A 31 -6.96 2.75 -12.55
N CYS A 32 -5.66 2.55 -12.78
CA CYS A 32 -4.66 2.67 -11.73
C CYS A 32 -3.32 3.19 -12.25
N GLU A 33 -2.64 3.92 -11.39
CA GLU A 33 -1.29 4.45 -11.61
C GLU A 33 -0.33 3.93 -10.53
N ILE A 34 0.92 3.65 -10.92
CA ILE A 34 1.98 3.27 -10.00
C ILE A 34 2.92 4.46 -9.85
N HIS A 35 3.20 4.86 -8.62
CA HIS A 35 4.10 5.95 -8.30
C HIS A 35 5.09 5.55 -7.20
N PRO A 36 6.27 6.17 -7.12
CA PRO A 36 7.22 5.91 -6.03
C PRO A 36 6.61 6.23 -4.66
N PHE A 37 7.01 5.49 -3.61
CA PHE A 37 6.60 5.78 -2.23
C PHE A 37 6.88 7.22 -1.77
N SER A 38 7.89 7.88 -2.37
CA SER A 38 8.32 9.24 -2.07
C SER A 38 7.48 10.32 -2.76
N THR A 39 6.37 9.96 -3.40
CA THR A 39 5.45 10.92 -4.02
C THR A 39 4.85 11.83 -2.95
N SER A 40 4.95 13.14 -3.15
CA SER A 40 4.47 14.13 -2.18
C SER A 40 2.95 14.12 -2.07
N LEU A 41 2.44 14.47 -0.88
CA LEU A 41 1.01 14.58 -0.62
C LEU A 41 0.29 15.48 -1.62
N ASP A 42 0.89 16.61 -2.01
CA ASP A 42 0.28 17.55 -2.97
C ASP A 42 0.08 16.90 -4.34
N LYS A 43 1.07 16.14 -4.83
CA LYS A 43 0.93 15.38 -6.09
C LYS A 43 -0.14 14.31 -5.98
N ILE A 44 -0.23 13.63 -4.84
CA ILE A 44 -1.29 12.65 -4.58
C ILE A 44 -2.67 13.32 -4.66
N LYS A 45 -2.84 14.49 -4.04
CA LYS A 45 -4.09 15.26 -4.08
C LYS A 45 -4.44 15.74 -5.50
N GLU A 46 -3.46 16.24 -6.25
CA GLU A 46 -3.64 16.64 -7.66
C GLU A 46 -4.12 15.49 -8.55
N MET A 47 -3.68 14.26 -8.25
CA MET A 47 -4.12 13.07 -8.97
C MET A 47 -5.59 12.70 -8.68
N GLN A 48 -6.19 13.18 -7.59
CA GLN A 48 -7.57 12.86 -7.18
C GLN A 48 -7.88 11.34 -7.17
N PRO A 49 -7.10 10.51 -6.44
CA PRO A 49 -7.39 9.09 -6.32
C PRO A 49 -8.66 8.86 -5.51
N THR A 50 -9.36 7.77 -5.81
CA THR A 50 -10.50 7.26 -5.03
C THR A 50 -10.09 6.21 -4.00
N GLY A 51 -8.80 5.84 -3.98
CA GLY A 51 -8.21 4.92 -3.02
C GLY A 51 -6.71 4.76 -3.23
N ILE A 52 -6.00 4.35 -2.18
CA ILE A 52 -4.54 4.22 -2.18
C ILE A 52 -4.15 2.80 -1.76
N ILE A 53 -3.15 2.23 -2.43
CA ILE A 53 -2.52 0.97 -2.04
C ILE A 53 -1.06 1.22 -1.71
N LEU A 54 -0.63 0.82 -0.52
CA LEU A 54 0.77 0.78 -0.12
C LEU A 54 1.33 -0.61 -0.47
N SER A 55 2.23 -0.69 -1.44
CA SER A 55 2.77 -1.97 -1.90
C SER A 55 3.71 -2.62 -0.86
N GLY A 56 4.08 -3.87 -1.13
CA GLY A 56 5.12 -4.56 -0.37
C GLY A 56 6.52 -3.98 -0.63
N GLY A 57 7.51 -4.54 0.04
CA GLY A 57 8.91 -4.15 -0.14
C GLY A 57 9.83 -5.20 0.48
N PRO A 58 11.10 -5.27 0.04
CA PRO A 58 12.06 -6.26 0.56
C PRO A 58 12.65 -5.90 1.93
N ARG A 59 12.46 -4.64 2.36
CA ARG A 59 13.07 -4.06 3.57
C ARG A 59 12.22 -4.31 4.81
N SER A 60 12.84 -4.20 5.99
CA SER A 60 12.11 -4.06 7.25
C SER A 60 11.75 -2.59 7.46
N VAL A 61 10.60 -2.30 8.06
CA VAL A 61 10.19 -0.93 8.40
C VAL A 61 11.12 -0.27 9.43
N TYR A 62 11.86 -1.07 10.20
CA TYR A 62 12.85 -0.61 11.17
C TYR A 62 14.26 -0.41 10.59
N ASP A 63 14.49 -0.72 9.31
CA ASP A 63 15.79 -0.46 8.69
C ASP A 63 16.03 1.06 8.65
N LYS A 64 17.28 1.50 8.90
CA LYS A 64 17.63 2.94 8.93
C LYS A 64 17.23 3.69 7.66
N ASP A 65 17.29 3.00 6.52
CA ASP A 65 16.95 3.53 5.20
C ASP A 65 15.65 2.90 4.67
N ALA A 66 14.74 2.51 5.57
CA ALA A 66 13.44 1.96 5.20
C ALA A 66 12.62 3.01 4.44
N PRO A 67 11.97 2.65 3.32
CA PRO A 67 11.17 3.59 2.54
C PRO A 67 9.88 3.96 3.27
N HIS A 68 9.66 5.26 3.51
CA HIS A 68 8.48 5.77 4.18
C HIS A 68 7.70 6.69 3.24
N SER A 69 6.39 6.50 3.14
CA SER A 69 5.49 7.49 2.54
C SER A 69 5.20 8.61 3.53
N ASP A 70 4.74 9.75 3.03
CA ASP A 70 4.20 10.83 3.84
C ASP A 70 3.04 10.30 4.70
N SER A 71 3.10 10.44 6.03
CA SER A 71 2.07 9.92 6.93
C SER A 71 0.75 10.69 6.83
N ALA A 72 0.78 11.92 6.33
CA ALA A 72 -0.43 12.72 6.12
C ALA A 72 -1.36 12.13 5.04
N ILE A 73 -0.95 11.08 4.33
CA ILE A 73 -1.85 10.31 3.46
C ILE A 73 -3.00 9.66 4.26
N PHE A 74 -2.79 9.31 5.53
CA PHE A 74 -3.82 8.68 6.36
C PHE A 74 -4.86 9.68 6.88
N ASP A 75 -4.56 10.97 6.80
CA ASP A 75 -5.51 12.05 7.11
C ASP A 75 -6.41 12.39 5.91
N LEU A 76 -6.17 11.76 4.75
CA LEU A 76 -7.06 11.85 3.61
C LEU A 76 -8.30 11.00 3.88
N ASP A 77 -9.48 11.53 3.56
CA ASP A 77 -10.76 10.79 3.62
C ASP A 77 -10.87 9.81 2.43
N LEU A 78 -9.93 8.86 2.37
CA LEU A 78 -9.78 7.88 1.30
C LEU A 78 -9.54 6.48 1.89
N PRO A 79 -10.04 5.42 1.24
CA PRO A 79 -9.71 4.06 1.63
C PRO A 79 -8.23 3.75 1.30
N ILE A 80 -7.51 3.18 2.26
CA ILE A 80 -6.10 2.82 2.14
C ILE A 80 -5.90 1.33 2.47
N LEU A 81 -5.24 0.60 1.57
CA LEU A 81 -4.87 -0.80 1.76
C LEU A 81 -3.36 -0.95 1.84
N GLY A 82 -2.84 -1.48 2.94
CA GLY A 82 -1.44 -1.88 3.07
C GLY A 82 -1.22 -3.35 2.73
N ILE A 83 -0.18 -3.66 1.94
CA ILE A 83 0.18 -5.04 1.59
C ILE A 83 1.60 -5.34 2.09
N CYS A 84 1.73 -6.35 2.95
CA CYS A 84 3.03 -6.77 3.52
C CYS A 84 3.76 -5.58 4.18
N TYR A 85 4.86 -5.10 3.59
CA TYR A 85 5.58 -3.90 4.05
C TYR A 85 4.64 -2.69 4.21
N GLY A 86 3.75 -2.44 3.26
CA GLY A 86 2.80 -1.33 3.36
C GLY A 86 1.84 -1.46 4.55
N ALA A 87 1.49 -2.68 4.96
CA ALA A 87 0.70 -2.91 6.16
C ALA A 87 1.50 -2.65 7.44
N GLN A 88 2.77 -3.09 7.47
CA GLN A 88 3.68 -2.81 8.59
C GLN A 88 3.92 -1.32 8.76
N LEU A 89 4.15 -0.61 7.65
CA LEU A 89 4.35 0.84 7.64
C LEU A 89 3.11 1.56 8.18
N MET A 90 1.92 1.17 7.71
CA MET A 90 0.64 1.71 8.20
C MET A 90 0.49 1.52 9.71
N VAL A 91 0.76 0.31 10.23
CA VAL A 91 0.71 0.04 11.68
C VAL A 91 1.64 0.97 12.44
N GLN A 92 2.90 1.13 12.00
CA GLN A 92 3.88 1.98 12.66
C GLN A 92 3.49 3.47 12.61
N GLN A 93 3.04 3.97 11.45
CA GLN A 93 2.71 5.40 11.26
C GLN A 93 1.41 5.79 12.00
N LEU A 94 0.50 4.84 12.23
CA LEU A 94 -0.73 5.05 13.01
C LEU A 94 -0.56 4.79 14.51
N GLY A 95 0.69 4.67 15.00
CA GLY A 95 1.00 4.54 16.43
C GLY A 95 0.93 3.11 16.98
N GLY A 96 0.75 2.11 16.12
CA GLY A 96 0.91 0.70 16.47
C GLY A 96 2.38 0.27 16.53
N ARG A 97 2.60 -1.01 16.82
CA ARG A 97 3.93 -1.61 16.94
C ARG A 97 4.07 -2.78 15.98
N VAL A 98 5.20 -2.82 15.28
CA VAL A 98 5.62 -3.98 14.47
C VAL A 98 6.73 -4.68 15.24
N GLU A 99 6.73 -6.01 15.25
CA GLU A 99 7.79 -6.79 15.90
C GLU A 99 8.63 -7.50 14.86
N ASN A 100 9.92 -7.66 15.16
CA ASN A 100 10.80 -8.46 14.32
C ASN A 100 10.45 -9.94 14.50
N ALA A 101 10.34 -10.66 13.39
CA ALA A 101 10.25 -12.11 13.39
C ALA A 101 11.64 -12.70 13.16
N ASP A 102 11.97 -13.77 13.88
CA ASP A 102 13.24 -14.49 13.74
C ASP A 102 13.42 -15.10 12.34
N MET A 103 12.31 -15.40 11.65
CA MET A 103 12.31 -15.96 10.31
C MET A 103 11.26 -15.27 9.43
N ARG A 104 11.64 -14.97 8.18
CA ARG A 104 10.69 -14.48 7.16
C ARG A 104 9.93 -15.68 6.59
N GLU A 105 8.61 -15.65 6.69
CA GLU A 105 7.77 -16.70 6.13
C GLU A 105 7.35 -16.35 4.70
N PHE A 106 7.65 -17.27 3.76
CA PHE A 106 7.15 -17.22 2.40
C PHE A 106 6.56 -18.58 2.05
N GLY A 107 5.26 -18.63 1.79
CA GLY A 107 4.58 -19.88 1.48
C GLY A 107 3.08 -19.78 1.55
N LYS A 108 2.41 -20.90 1.27
CA LYS A 108 0.97 -21.01 1.47
C LYS A 108 0.71 -21.21 2.96
N ALA A 109 -0.19 -20.40 3.50
CA ALA A 109 -0.71 -20.56 4.85
C ALA A 109 -2.24 -20.62 4.78
N GLY A 110 -2.85 -21.39 5.67
CA GLY A 110 -4.29 -21.32 5.91
C GLY A 110 -4.60 -20.12 6.78
N LEU A 111 -5.53 -19.27 6.37
CA LEU A 111 -6.00 -18.14 7.17
C LEU A 111 -7.42 -18.42 7.64
N SER A 112 -7.69 -18.10 8.92
CA SER A 112 -9.04 -18.08 9.47
C SER A 112 -9.48 -16.62 9.61
N VAL A 113 -10.58 -16.27 8.97
CA VAL A 113 -11.18 -14.93 9.09
C VAL A 113 -12.15 -14.96 10.27
N SER A 114 -11.82 -14.23 11.34
CA SER A 114 -12.63 -14.22 12.57
C SER A 114 -13.75 -13.17 12.54
N TYR A 115 -13.55 -12.04 11.85
CA TYR A 115 -14.48 -10.91 11.77
C TYR A 115 -14.39 -10.24 10.41
N THR A 116 -15.50 -9.68 9.92
CA THR A 116 -15.59 -9.02 8.60
C THR A 116 -16.36 -7.69 8.62
N GLU A 117 -16.66 -7.18 9.81
CA GLU A 117 -17.51 -5.99 10.05
C GLU A 117 -16.71 -4.89 10.75
#